data_AF-A0A1R0X1A9-F1
#
_entry.id   AF-A0A1R0X1A9-F1
#
_cell.length_a   1.000
_cell.length_b   1.000
_cell.length_c   1.000
_cell.angle_alpha   90.00
_cell.angle_beta   90.00
_cell.angle_gamma   90.00
#
_symmetry.space_group_name_H-M   'P 1'
#
loop_
_entity.id
_entity.type
_entity.pdbx_description
1 polymer ?
#
loop_
_entity_poly.entity_id
_entity_poly.type
_entity_poly.pdbx_seq_one_letter_code
_entity_poly.pdbx_strand_id
1 'polypeptide(L)'
;MVTNHKIELTSAEIANLWSNYMSDTSAICTIGSFLSHVDDTEIRSILEFAIQLSQAHVQKLQSIFTEEQHPIPDGFSVNGVASGKCEFTTLSNLIQVL
;
A
#
# COMPACT_ATOMS: atom_id res chain seq x y z
N MET A 1 39.36 9.15 -2.30
CA MET A 1 38.58 7.90 -2.33
C MET A 1 37.16 8.27 -1.96
N VAL A 2 36.19 8.08 -2.88
CA VAL A 2 34.77 8.25 -2.56
C VAL A 2 34.29 6.90 -2.03
N THR A 3 34.07 6.81 -0.72
CA THR A 3 33.49 5.62 -0.10
C THR A 3 32.00 5.61 -0.40
N ASN A 4 31.51 4.53 -1.01
CA ASN A 4 30.09 4.32 -1.30
C ASN A 4 29.38 4.00 0.03
N HIS A 5 28.97 5.05 0.75
CA HIS A 5 28.31 4.95 2.05
C HIS A 5 26.80 4.84 1.84
N LYS A 6 26.27 3.62 1.77
CA LYS A 6 24.82 3.39 1.80
C LYS A 6 24.33 3.73 3.21
N ILE A 7 23.51 4.77 3.34
CA ILE A 7 22.85 5.12 4.60
C ILE A 7 21.63 4.21 4.73
N GLU A 8 21.57 3.44 5.81
CA GLU A 8 20.42 2.58 6.12
C GLU A 8 19.23 3.43 6.59
N LEU A 9 18.01 2.94 6.35
CA LEU A 9 16.80 3.57 6.85
C LEU A 9 16.75 3.48 8.38
N THR A 10 16.37 4.60 9.01
CA THR A 10 16.08 4.63 10.43
C THR A 10 14.76 3.91 10.73
N SER A 11 14.58 3.46 11.97
CA SER A 11 13.32 2.84 12.41
C SER A 11 12.10 3.76 12.18
N ALA A 12 12.28 5.08 12.28
CA ALA A 12 11.23 6.06 12.01
C ALA A 12 10.86 6.11 10.52
N GLU A 13 11.84 6.03 9.62
CA GLU A 13 11.59 5.97 8.17
C GLU A 13 10.90 4.67 7.77
N ILE A 14 11.33 3.53 8.33
CA ILE A 14 10.68 2.23 8.10
C ILE A 14 9.22 2.25 8.57
N ALA A 15 8.96 2.79 9.78
CA ALA A 15 7.60 2.93 10.31
C ALA A 15 6.71 3.83 9.44
N ASN A 16 7.28 4.90 8.88
CA ASN A 16 6.57 5.77 7.95
C ASN A 16 6.26 5.05 6.63
N LEU A 17 7.22 4.32 6.05
CA LEU A 17 6.99 3.53 4.83
C LEU A 17 5.89 2.48 5.04
N TRP A 18 5.92 1.79 6.18
CA TRP A 18 4.89 0.83 6.56
C TRP A 18 3.51 1.50 6.63
N SER A 19 3.41 2.64 7.32
CA SER A 19 2.15 3.37 7.47
C SER A 19 1.58 3.85 6.13
N ASN A 20 2.45 4.32 5.22
CA ASN A 20 2.05 4.71 3.87
C ASN A 20 1.53 3.51 3.07
N TYR A 21 2.24 2.36 3.12
CA TYR A 21 1.82 1.14 2.44
C TYR A 21 0.44 0.66 2.91
N MET A 22 0.21 0.69 4.22
CA MET A 22 -1.09 0.36 4.80
C MET A 22 -2.19 1.34 4.36
N SER A 23 -1.88 2.63 4.33
CA SER A 23 -2.81 3.68 3.89
C SER A 23 -3.21 3.50 2.42
N ASP A 24 -2.25 3.28 1.52
CA ASP A 24 -2.54 3.15 0.10
C ASP A 24 -3.32 1.88 -0.22
N THR A 25 -2.97 0.76 0.40
CA THR A 25 -3.73 -0.49 0.21
C THR A 25 -5.17 -0.35 0.72
N SER A 26 -5.38 0.36 1.83
CA SER A 26 -6.71 0.73 2.33
C SER A 26 -7.45 1.64 1.34
N ALA A 27 -6.76 2.64 0.77
CA ALA A 27 -7.32 3.55 -0.21
C ALA A 27 -7.77 2.81 -1.48
N ILE A 28 -6.93 1.93 -2.02
CA ILE A 28 -7.26 1.08 -3.18
C ILE A 28 -8.55 0.31 -2.93
N CYS A 29 -8.67 -0.32 -1.76
CA CYS A 29 -9.85 -1.11 -1.46
C CYS A 29 -11.11 -0.25 -1.27
N THR A 30 -11.00 0.88 -0.58
CA THR A 30 -12.12 1.80 -0.33
C THR A 30 -12.60 2.44 -1.63
N ILE A 31 -11.67 2.95 -2.44
CA ILE A 31 -11.95 3.56 -3.74
C ILE A 31 -12.55 2.53 -4.70
N GLY A 32 -12.04 1.29 -4.72
CA GLY A 32 -12.61 0.21 -5.52
C GLY A 32 -14.08 -0.06 -5.16
N SER A 33 -14.43 0.03 -3.87
CA SER A 33 -15.82 -0.09 -3.42
C SER A 33 -16.69 1.09 -3.87
N PHE A 34 -16.17 2.32 -3.85
CA PHE A 34 -16.89 3.49 -4.37
C PHE A 34 -17.12 3.43 -5.89
N LEU A 35 -16.14 2.93 -6.65
CA LEU A 35 -16.28 2.77 -8.10
C LEU A 35 -17.43 1.84 -8.52
N SER A 36 -17.82 0.91 -7.65
CA SER A 36 -18.97 0.02 -7.89
C SER A 36 -20.35 0.69 -7.69
N HIS A 37 -20.41 1.84 -7.00
CA HIS A 37 -21.66 2.54 -6.67
C HIS A 37 -21.74 3.96 -7.23
N VAL A 38 -20.67 4.48 -7.85
CA VAL A 38 -20.64 5.84 -8.38
C VAL A 38 -21.30 5.92 -9.76
N ASP A 39 -22.37 6.73 -9.86
CA ASP A 39 -23.05 7.01 -11.13
C ASP A 39 -22.50 8.26 -11.83
N ASP A 40 -21.95 9.20 -11.07
CA ASP A 40 -21.40 10.44 -11.60
C ASP A 40 -20.07 10.18 -12.32
N THR A 41 -20.00 10.58 -13.59
CA THR A 41 -18.85 10.32 -14.46
C THR A 41 -17.61 11.14 -14.10
N GLU A 42 -17.79 12.35 -13.56
CA GLU A 42 -16.70 13.21 -13.13
C GLU A 42 -16.07 12.64 -11.85
N ILE A 43 -16.90 12.24 -10.88
CA ILE A 43 -16.45 11.59 -9.65
C ILE A 43 -15.77 10.26 -9.97
N ARG A 44 -16.35 9.46 -10.89
CA ARG A 44 -15.73 8.20 -11.35
C ARG A 44 -14.32 8.41 -11.86
N SER A 45 -14.11 9.41 -12.73
CA SER A 45 -12.78 9.70 -13.30
C SER A 45 -11.75 10.06 -12.21
N ILE A 46 -12.16 10.84 -11.20
CA ILE A 46 -11.31 11.19 -10.06
C ILE A 46 -10.94 9.95 -9.24
N LEU A 47 -11.91 9.06 -8.98
CA LEU A 47 -11.68 7.81 -8.25
C LEU A 47 -10.76 6.85 -9.02
N GLU A 48 -10.93 6.75 -10.34
CA GLU A 48 -10.06 5.96 -11.22
C GLU A 48 -8.62 6.51 -11.23
N PHE A 49 -8.45 7.83 -11.21
CA PHE A 49 -7.13 8.44 -11.06
C PHE A 49 -6.51 8.14 -9.69
N ALA A 50 -7.30 8.27 -8.62
CA ALA A 50 -6.84 8.04 -7.25
C ALA A 50 -6.41 6.57 -7.01
N ILE A 51 -7.15 5.60 -7.56
CA ILE A 51 -6.77 4.18 -7.44
C ILE A 51 -5.48 3.88 -8.22
N GLN A 52 -5.29 4.45 -9.41
CA GLN A 52 -4.06 4.30 -10.19
C GLN A 52 -2.85 4.88 -9.44
N LEU A 53 -3.02 6.07 -8.84
CA LEU A 53 -1.97 6.70 -8.04
C LEU A 53 -1.58 5.85 -6.84
N SER A 54 -2.58 5.34 -6.11
CA SER A 54 -2.36 4.49 -4.93
C SER A 54 -1.67 3.18 -5.32
N GLN A 55 -2.08 2.53 -6.42
CA GLN A 55 -1.44 1.32 -6.95
C GLN A 55 0.03 1.55 -7.34
N ALA A 56 0.31 2.67 -8.00
CA ALA A 56 1.68 3.03 -8.37
C ALA A 56 2.54 3.29 -7.12
N HIS A 57 1.99 3.93 -6.09
CA HIS A 57 2.71 4.18 -4.84
C HIS A 57 2.98 2.87 -4.08
N VAL A 58 2.01 1.96 -3.99
CA VAL A 58 2.19 0.60 -3.43
C VAL A 58 3.35 -0.12 -4.12
N GLN A 59 3.39 -0.12 -5.45
CA GLN A 59 4.49 -0.74 -6.20
C GLN A 59 5.85 -0.11 -5.84
N LYS A 60 5.91 1.21 -5.73
CA LYS A 60 7.13 1.91 -5.33
C LYS A 60 7.58 1.56 -3.91
N LEU A 61 6.65 1.49 -2.97
CA LEU A 61 6.93 1.10 -1.58
C LEU A 61 7.41 -0.35 -1.50
N GLN A 62 6.82 -1.28 -2.28
CA GLN A 62 7.31 -2.66 -2.38
C GLN A 62 8.74 -2.74 -2.91
N SER A 63 9.09 -1.93 -3.92
CA SER A 63 10.48 -1.83 -4.38
C SER A 63 11.41 -1.36 -3.27
N ILE A 64 11.03 -0.35 -2.49
CA ILE A 64 11.86 0.15 -1.37
C ILE A 64 12.06 -0.93 -0.31
N PHE A 65 10.99 -1.61 0.13
CA PHE A 65 11.12 -2.71 1.09
C PHE A 65 12.04 -3.83 0.55
N THR A 66 11.94 -4.15 -0.74
CA THR A 66 12.79 -5.16 -1.38
C THR A 66 14.25 -4.72 -1.44
N GLU A 67 14.53 -3.47 -1.82
CA GLU A 67 15.88 -2.89 -1.90
C GLU A 67 16.57 -2.79 -0.53
N GLU A 68 15.79 -2.55 0.52
CA GLU A 68 16.24 -2.50 1.92
C GLU A 68 16.16 -3.86 2.63
N GLN A 69 15.81 -4.93 1.92
CA GLN A 69 15.73 -6.31 2.44
C GLN A 69 14.76 -6.46 3.63
N HIS A 70 13.71 -5.64 3.66
CA HIS A 70 12.64 -5.71 4.63
C HIS A 70 11.44 -6.49 4.07
N PRO A 71 10.67 -7.18 4.93
CA PRO A 71 9.45 -7.84 4.52
C PRO A 71 8.43 -6.80 4.04
N ILE A 72 7.69 -7.14 2.97
CA ILE A 72 6.56 -6.34 2.50
C ILE A 72 5.42 -6.55 3.51
N PRO A 73 4.75 -5.47 3.98
CA PRO A 73 3.62 -5.60 4.90
C PRO A 73 2.45 -6.37 4.27
N ASP A 74 1.67 -7.07 5.11
CA ASP A 74 0.36 -7.58 4.71
C ASP A 74 -0.63 -6.41 4.61
N GLY A 75 -0.86 -5.94 3.38
CA GLY A 75 -1.78 -4.85 3.10
C GLY A 75 -3.26 -5.27 3.05
N PHE A 76 -4.13 -4.32 2.77
CA PHE A 76 -5.52 -4.64 2.44
C PHE A 76 -5.60 -5.30 1.07
N SER A 77 -6.15 -6.52 0.99
CA SER A 77 -6.41 -7.20 -0.28
C SER A 77 -7.90 -7.21 -0.60
N VAL A 78 -8.22 -7.13 -1.90
CA VAL A 78 -9.59 -7.28 -2.40
C VAL A 78 -9.82 -8.77 -2.69
N ASN A 79 -10.18 -9.55 -1.66
CA ASN A 79 -10.68 -10.90 -1.88
C ASN A 79 -12.13 -10.82 -2.38
N GLY A 80 -12.30 -10.89 -3.71
CA GLY A 80 -13.61 -11.06 -4.35
C GLY A 80 -14.19 -9.77 -4.95
N VAL A 81 -14.17 -9.72 -6.28
CA VAL A 81 -14.69 -8.68 -7.19
C VAL A 81 -16.23 -8.46 -7.11
N ALA A 82 -16.91 -8.87 -6.04
CA ALA A 82 -18.36 -8.73 -5.95
C ALA A 82 -18.94 -8.29 -4.60
N SER A 83 -18.13 -8.06 -3.55
CA SER A 83 -18.69 -7.84 -2.21
C SER A 83 -18.18 -6.66 -1.40
N GLY A 84 -17.30 -5.79 -1.92
CA GLY A 84 -16.92 -4.54 -1.24
C GLY A 84 -16.34 -4.74 0.17
N LYS A 85 -15.76 -5.91 0.46
CA LYS A 85 -15.18 -6.22 1.76
C LYS A 85 -13.68 -5.99 1.71
N CYS A 86 -13.25 -4.93 2.37
CA CYS A 86 -11.86 -4.66 2.69
C CYS A 86 -11.51 -5.39 3.98
N GLU A 87 -10.87 -6.55 3.86
CA GLU A 87 -10.38 -7.28 5.03
C GLU A 87 -8.87 -7.12 5.10
N PHE A 88 -8.38 -6.80 6.31
CA PHE A 88 -6.96 -6.89 6.62
C PHE A 88 -6.58 -8.37 6.51
N THR A 89 -5.65 -8.72 5.61
CA THR A 89 -5.17 -10.10 5.54
C THR A 89 -4.35 -10.40 6.78
N THR A 90 -5.00 -10.88 7.84
CA THR A 90 -4.29 -11.45 8.99
C THR A 90 -3.93 -12.89 8.64
N LEU A 91 -2.80 -13.09 7.95
CA LEU A 91 -2.04 -14.32 8.12
C LEU A 91 -0.86 -14.02 9.02
N SER A 92 -1.15 -14.12 10.31
CA SER A 92 -0.22 -14.26 11.43
C SER A 92 1.24 -14.44 11.02
N ASN A 93 2.01 -13.35 11.08
CA ASN A 93 3.38 -13.37 11.54
C ASN A 93 3.59 -12.16 12.48
N LEU A 94 2.97 -12.27 13.65
CA LEU A 94 3.43 -11.55 14.83
C LEU A 94 4.92 -11.84 15.00
N ILE A 95 5.71 -10.78 15.20
CA ILE A 95 7.16 -10.73 15.47
C ILE A 95 8.02 -10.62 14.20
N GLN A 96 8.23 -9.39 13.70
CA GLN A 96 9.52 -9.01 13.07
C GLN A 96 9.77 -7.49 12.96
N VAL A 97 9.36 -6.70 13.96
CA VAL A 97 9.84 -5.30 14.13
C VAL A 97 10.22 -5.01 15.59
N LEU A 98 10.73 -6.03 16.28
CA LEU A 98 11.56 -5.95 17.50
C LEU A 98 12.70 -6.95 17.34
#